data_AF-A0A2G4T0X8-F1
#
_entry.id   AF-A0A2G4T0X8-F1
#
_cell.length_a   1.000
_cell.length_b   1.000
_cell.length_c   1.000
_cell.angle_alpha   90.00
_cell.angle_beta   90.00
_cell.angle_gamma   90.00
#
_symmetry.space_group_name_H-M   'P 1'
#
loop_
_entity.id
_entity.type
_entity.pdbx_description
1 polymer ?
#
loop_
_entity_poly.entity_id
_entity_poly.type
_entity_poly.pdbx_seq_one_letter_code
_entity_poly.pdbx_strand_id
1 'polypeptide(L)'
;MNTENNGYDQAEPPAWAMESFNRLSSLEAKFASSLFLQEAPNVQAIKHFETYVAFLKALKAKTILPPRYWSYDVALAISYIISLGSTSDLSDDLLTAKTAWLLAIVGFFRLSGLARVDLDKCSISEDKVLHLCVVAPKETRQGSRITKTITIHSHPDLLLCPVTAYSVYVSRIASVTYYIAHPAFPLINIHCLFRSLADHSQPIGPERISKHIRRIMTQVGKPDDAPVPKARALGATLAAQAGIAVDDIVVHGNWSSKAIFEQFYRISAMTNNNLTLATLDQQPRSLSSRVVMMMLHKFVYYIKIY
;
A
#
# COMPACT_ATOMS: atom_id res chain seq x y z
N MET A 1 66.42 3.13 -27.40
CA MET A 1 66.47 2.05 -26.40
C MET A 1 65.45 2.39 -25.33
N ASN A 2 64.41 1.55 -25.22
CA ASN A 2 63.64 1.13 -24.04
C ASN A 2 63.23 2.21 -23.00
N THR A 3 62.02 2.24 -22.43
CA THR A 3 60.87 1.32 -22.38
C THR A 3 59.73 2.03 -21.65
N GLU A 4 58.53 1.51 -21.85
CA GLU A 4 57.24 1.81 -21.22
C GLU A 4 57.28 1.88 -19.68
N ASN A 5 56.31 2.61 -19.09
CA ASN A 5 55.40 1.94 -18.16
C ASN A 5 54.03 2.63 -18.10
N ASN A 6 53.05 1.94 -18.69
CA ASN A 6 51.63 2.18 -18.52
C ASN A 6 51.22 1.70 -17.13
N GLY A 7 50.72 2.61 -16.29
CA GLY A 7 50.00 2.29 -15.06
C GLY A 7 48.54 2.71 -15.19
N TYR A 8 47.77 2.03 -16.03
CA TYR A 8 46.31 2.07 -15.95
C TYR A 8 45.89 1.14 -14.82
N ASP A 9 45.78 1.68 -13.60
CA ASP A 9 44.97 1.04 -12.58
C ASP A 9 43.50 1.12 -13.03
N GLN A 10 42.99 -0.01 -13.52
CA GLN A 10 41.55 -0.22 -13.62
C GLN A 10 40.99 -0.31 -12.19
N ALA A 11 40.62 0.84 -11.62
CA ALA A 11 39.85 0.87 -10.40
C ALA A 11 38.47 0.26 -10.67
N GLU A 12 38.20 -0.92 -10.10
CA GLU A 12 36.87 -1.50 -10.12
C GLU A 12 35.85 -0.51 -9.52
N PRO A 13 34.69 -0.30 -10.17
CA PRO A 13 33.67 0.60 -9.65
C PRO A 13 33.14 0.09 -8.29
N PRO A 14 32.89 0.98 -7.32
CA PRO A 14 32.48 0.58 -5.98
C PRO A 14 31.15 -0.20 -6.00
N ALA A 15 31.01 -1.18 -5.11
CA ALA A 15 29.92 -2.17 -5.11
C ALA A 15 28.49 -1.57 -5.17
N TRP A 16 28.27 -0.35 -4.68
CA TRP A 16 26.98 0.34 -4.75
C TRP A 16 26.64 0.87 -6.16
N ALA A 17 27.65 1.11 -6.99
CA ALA A 17 27.47 1.52 -8.38
C ALA A 17 26.87 0.34 -9.17
N MET A 18 27.42 -0.88 -9.00
CA MET A 18 26.88 -2.11 -9.60
C MET A 18 25.42 -2.39 -9.25
N GLU A 19 24.99 -2.04 -8.04
CA GLU A 19 23.62 -2.27 -7.58
C GLU A 19 22.57 -1.35 -8.25
N SER A 20 23.01 -0.16 -8.70
CA SER A 20 22.21 0.74 -9.56
C SER A 20 22.25 0.29 -11.03
N PHE A 21 23.36 -0.28 -11.50
CA PHE A 21 23.57 -0.77 -12.87
C PHE A 21 22.80 -2.06 -13.20
N ASN A 22 22.55 -2.93 -12.21
CA ASN A 22 21.84 -4.20 -12.42
C ASN A 22 20.34 -4.06 -12.70
N ARG A 23 19.78 -2.84 -12.64
CA ARG A 23 18.36 -2.58 -12.97
C ARG A 23 18.11 -2.21 -14.45
N LEU A 24 19.16 -1.94 -15.23
CA LEU A 24 19.06 -1.65 -16.65
C LEU A 24 19.67 -2.83 -17.43
N SER A 25 18.83 -3.57 -18.15
CA SER A 25 19.16 -4.89 -18.70
C SER A 25 20.01 -4.88 -19.98
N SER A 26 20.41 -3.71 -20.52
CA SER A 26 21.20 -3.64 -21.76
C SER A 26 22.63 -3.18 -21.52
N LEU A 27 23.57 -3.83 -22.22
CA LEU A 27 25.00 -3.47 -22.24
C LEU A 27 25.19 -2.00 -22.65
N GLU A 28 24.36 -1.51 -23.57
CA GLU A 28 24.31 -0.12 -24.05
C GLU A 28 24.03 0.89 -22.93
N ALA A 29 23.16 0.55 -21.97
CA ALA A 29 22.88 1.41 -20.82
C ALA A 29 24.10 1.52 -19.89
N LYS A 30 24.84 0.42 -19.72
CA LYS A 30 26.07 0.39 -18.92
C LYS A 30 27.18 1.23 -19.58
N PHE A 31 27.36 1.08 -20.90
CA PHE A 31 28.35 1.84 -21.69
C PHE A 31 28.06 3.35 -21.73
N ALA A 32 26.81 3.75 -21.96
CA ALA A 32 26.44 5.16 -21.99
C ALA A 32 26.62 5.81 -20.60
N SER A 33 26.25 5.11 -19.52
CA SER A 33 26.46 5.62 -18.16
C SER A 33 27.94 5.74 -17.79
N SER A 34 28.82 4.84 -18.25
CA SER A 34 30.27 4.99 -18.04
C SER A 34 30.84 6.20 -18.79
N LEU A 35 30.32 6.50 -19.98
CA LEU A 35 30.72 7.69 -20.75
C LEU A 35 30.35 8.99 -20.02
N PHE A 36 29.13 9.08 -19.47
CA PHE A 36 28.72 10.24 -18.67
C PHE A 36 29.49 10.38 -17.34
N LEU A 37 29.97 9.27 -16.76
CA LEU A 37 30.83 9.29 -15.56
C LEU A 37 32.25 9.78 -15.86
N GLN A 38 32.75 9.58 -17.07
CA GLN A 38 34.02 10.16 -17.51
C GLN A 38 33.93 11.68 -17.72
N GLU A 39 32.79 12.20 -18.19
CA GLU A 39 32.57 13.63 -18.38
C GLU A 39 32.31 14.40 -17.07
N ALA A 40 31.78 13.73 -16.04
CA ALA A 40 31.58 14.31 -14.73
C ALA A 40 31.81 13.25 -13.63
N PRO A 41 32.90 13.34 -12.84
CA PRO A 41 33.20 12.34 -11.81
C PRO A 41 32.20 12.35 -10.64
N ASN A 42 31.31 13.35 -10.56
CA ASN A 42 30.28 13.44 -9.53
C ASN A 42 28.94 12.87 -10.00
N VAL A 43 28.62 11.67 -9.51
CA VAL A 43 27.38 10.93 -9.80
C VAL A 43 26.10 11.72 -9.48
N GLN A 44 26.14 12.64 -8.51
CA GLN A 44 24.98 13.48 -8.19
C GLN A 44 24.73 14.55 -9.25
N ALA A 45 25.79 15.12 -9.83
CA ALA A 45 25.69 16.12 -10.90
C ALA A 45 25.10 15.51 -12.19
N ILE A 46 25.45 14.24 -12.49
CA ILE A 46 24.99 13.54 -13.70
C ILE A 46 23.46 13.42 -13.76
N LYS A 47 22.80 13.24 -12.60
CA LYS A 47 21.33 13.11 -12.53
C LYS A 47 20.58 14.36 -13.00
N HIS A 48 21.27 15.49 -13.10
CA HIS A 48 20.72 16.76 -13.54
C HIS A 48 21.08 17.10 -14.99
N PHE A 49 21.93 16.32 -15.66
CA PHE A 49 22.18 16.51 -17.09
C PHE A 49 20.96 16.13 -17.91
N GLU A 50 20.48 17.08 -18.70
CA GLU A 50 19.29 16.93 -19.53
C GLU A 50 19.44 15.76 -20.52
N THR A 51 20.64 15.59 -21.09
CA THR A 51 20.98 14.48 -22.00
C THR A 51 20.92 13.13 -21.31
N TYR A 52 21.44 13.01 -20.08
CA TYR A 52 21.37 11.78 -19.29
C TYR A 52 19.93 11.44 -18.89
N VAL A 53 19.14 12.44 -18.50
CA VAL A 53 17.72 12.26 -18.18
C VAL A 53 16.93 11.85 -19.42
N ALA A 54 17.18 12.48 -20.57
CA ALA A 54 16.57 12.13 -21.85
C ALA A 54 16.95 10.70 -22.29
N PHE A 55 18.21 10.32 -22.12
CA PHE A 55 18.70 8.97 -22.37
C PHE A 55 17.97 7.93 -21.50
N LEU A 56 17.89 8.15 -20.19
CA LEU A 56 17.16 7.26 -19.28
C LEU A 56 15.66 7.18 -19.60
N LYS A 57 15.04 8.30 -20.02
CA LYS A 57 13.64 8.31 -20.49
C LYS A 57 13.48 7.48 -21.76
N ALA A 58 14.39 7.63 -22.74
CA ALA A 58 14.37 6.87 -23.99
C ALA A 58 14.60 5.37 -23.78
N LEU A 59 15.51 5.00 -22.87
CA LEU A 59 15.71 3.60 -22.46
C LEU A 59 14.43 3.03 -21.85
N LYS A 60 13.84 3.71 -20.86
CA LYS A 60 12.59 3.26 -20.21
C LYS A 60 11.44 3.13 -21.19
N ALA A 61 11.32 4.05 -22.17
CA ALA A 61 10.27 4.00 -23.19
C ALA A 61 10.40 2.78 -24.11
N LYS A 62 11.62 2.24 -24.28
CA LYS A 62 11.89 1.04 -25.09
C LYS A 62 11.89 -0.26 -24.28
N THR A 63 11.93 -0.19 -22.95
CA THR A 63 11.85 -1.37 -22.09
C THR A 63 10.41 -1.79 -21.88
N ILE A 64 10.03 -2.96 -22.40
CA ILE A 64 8.82 -3.65 -21.94
C ILE A 64 9.13 -4.19 -20.55
N LEU A 65 8.54 -3.59 -19.52
CA LEU A 65 8.64 -4.14 -18.17
C LEU A 65 7.78 -5.42 -18.12
N PRO A 66 8.33 -6.57 -17.68
CA PRO A 66 7.50 -7.73 -17.44
C PRO A 66 6.45 -7.36 -16.37
N PRO A 67 5.22 -7.89 -16.48
CA PRO A 67 4.21 -7.69 -15.46
C PRO A 67 4.74 -8.16 -14.10
N ARG A 68 5.08 -7.22 -13.20
CA ARG A 68 5.46 -7.55 -11.82
C ARG A 68 4.21 -7.69 -10.96
N TYR A 69 3.35 -8.65 -11.32
CA TYR A 69 2.18 -8.99 -10.53
C TYR A 69 2.53 -10.15 -9.61
N TRP A 70 2.91 -9.84 -8.37
CA TRP A 70 3.05 -10.85 -7.35
C TRP A 70 1.65 -11.21 -6.81
N SER A 71 1.33 -12.50 -6.79
CA SER A 71 0.16 -12.99 -6.06
C SER A 71 0.55 -13.16 -4.60
N TYR A 72 -0.12 -12.45 -3.70
CA TYR A 72 0.09 -12.61 -2.26
C TYR A 72 -1.16 -13.22 -1.64
N ASP A 73 -0.96 -14.19 -0.77
CA ASP A 73 -2.03 -14.84 -0.01
C ASP A 73 -2.03 -14.32 1.43
N VAL A 74 -3.05 -13.53 1.77
CA VAL A 74 -3.22 -12.99 3.12
C VAL A 74 -3.84 -14.00 4.09
N ALA A 75 -4.38 -15.12 3.61
CA ALA A 75 -5.08 -16.10 4.44
C ALA A 75 -4.19 -16.67 5.55
N LEU A 76 -2.91 -16.91 5.27
CA LEU A 76 -1.94 -17.37 6.27
C LEU A 76 -1.71 -16.33 7.38
N ALA A 77 -1.60 -15.04 7.02
CA ALA A 77 -1.47 -13.97 8.00
C ALA A 77 -2.75 -13.80 8.83
N ILE A 78 -3.93 -13.92 8.22
CA ILE A 78 -5.22 -13.89 8.93
C ILE A 78 -5.33 -15.08 9.89
N SER A 79 -5.01 -16.28 9.43
CA SER A 79 -5.02 -17.51 10.23
C SER A 79 -4.07 -17.40 11.42
N TYR A 80 -2.89 -16.84 11.22
CA TYR A 80 -1.96 -16.52 12.30
C TYR A 80 -2.58 -15.53 13.31
N ILE A 81 -3.22 -14.44 12.85
CA ILE A 81 -3.85 -13.47 13.75
C ILE A 81 -5.00 -14.06 14.58
N ILE A 82 -5.77 -14.98 13.99
CA ILE A 82 -6.82 -15.73 14.67
C ILE A 82 -6.21 -16.69 15.70
N SER A 83 -5.14 -17.41 15.35
CA SER A 83 -4.50 -18.39 16.24
C SER A 83 -3.83 -17.76 17.47
N LEU A 84 -3.54 -16.45 17.44
CA LEU A 84 -3.10 -15.71 18.64
C LEU A 84 -4.17 -15.65 19.75
N GLY A 85 -5.44 -15.89 19.40
CA GLY A 85 -6.55 -15.83 20.35
C GLY A 85 -7.03 -14.42 20.66
N SER A 86 -7.73 -14.28 21.80
CA SER A 86 -8.39 -13.03 22.20
C SER A 86 -7.39 -11.88 22.31
N THR A 87 -7.77 -10.73 21.74
CA THR A 87 -6.97 -9.50 21.78
C THR A 87 -6.64 -9.06 23.21
N SER A 88 -7.54 -9.29 24.17
CA SER A 88 -7.33 -8.97 25.59
C SER A 88 -6.21 -9.80 26.23
N ASP A 89 -5.92 -10.98 25.71
CA ASP A 89 -5.05 -11.95 26.39
C ASP A 89 -3.64 -11.94 25.80
N LEU A 90 -3.42 -11.12 24.76
CA LEU A 90 -2.12 -10.96 24.13
C LEU A 90 -1.13 -10.23 25.03
N SER A 91 0.14 -10.64 24.94
CA SER A 91 1.25 -9.84 25.45
C SER A 91 1.34 -8.49 24.74
N ASP A 92 1.91 -7.49 25.40
CA ASP A 92 1.98 -6.13 24.86
C ASP A 92 2.69 -6.06 23.50
N ASP A 93 3.73 -6.88 23.30
CA ASP A 93 4.44 -6.97 22.03
C ASP A 93 3.56 -7.54 20.88
N LEU A 94 2.78 -8.59 21.16
CA LEU A 94 1.85 -9.17 20.20
C LEU A 94 0.65 -8.25 19.94
N LEU A 95 0.12 -7.61 20.99
CA LEU A 95 -0.97 -6.63 20.89
C LEU A 95 -0.54 -5.43 20.03
N THR A 96 0.69 -4.92 20.24
CA THR A 96 1.28 -3.85 19.43
C THR A 96 1.41 -4.27 17.97
N ALA A 97 1.94 -5.47 17.71
CA ALA A 97 2.08 -5.99 16.35
C ALA A 97 0.71 -6.15 15.65
N LYS A 98 -0.25 -6.81 16.32
CA LYS A 98 -1.61 -7.03 15.81
C LYS A 98 -2.30 -5.71 15.50
N THR A 99 -2.26 -4.75 16.42
CA THR A 99 -2.84 -3.42 16.25
C THR A 99 -2.18 -2.67 15.09
N ALA A 100 -0.84 -2.62 15.05
CA ALA A 100 -0.12 -1.94 13.98
C ALA A 100 -0.41 -2.52 12.60
N TRP A 101 -0.46 -3.86 12.49
CA TRP A 101 -0.74 -4.53 11.23
C TRP A 101 -2.19 -4.32 10.77
N LEU A 102 -3.17 -4.51 11.67
CA LEU A 102 -4.59 -4.31 11.36
C LEU A 102 -4.84 -2.88 10.90
N LEU A 103 -4.36 -1.88 11.64
CA LEU A 103 -4.51 -0.48 11.24
C LEU A 103 -3.79 -0.19 9.91
N ALA A 104 -2.58 -0.71 9.71
CA ALA A 104 -1.83 -0.49 8.48
C ALA A 104 -2.51 -1.06 7.23
N ILE A 105 -3.07 -2.28 7.33
CA ILE A 105 -3.69 -2.97 6.20
C ILE A 105 -5.06 -2.41 5.88
N VAL A 106 -5.91 -2.12 6.87
CA VAL A 106 -7.27 -1.62 6.62
C VAL A 106 -7.31 -0.10 6.40
N GLY A 107 -6.43 0.66 7.05
CA GLY A 107 -6.36 2.12 6.91
C GLY A 107 -5.41 2.59 5.80
N PHE A 108 -4.81 1.66 5.05
CA PHE A 108 -3.81 1.91 4.02
C PHE A 108 -2.69 2.84 4.49
N PHE A 109 -2.24 2.75 5.73
CA PHE A 109 -1.35 3.77 6.28
C PHE A 109 0.06 3.72 5.68
N ARG A 110 0.65 4.90 5.46
CA ARG A 110 2.12 5.02 5.43
C ARG A 110 2.64 4.90 6.87
N LEU A 111 3.84 4.33 7.03
CA LEU A 111 4.46 4.17 8.36
C LEU A 111 4.63 5.51 9.08
N SER A 112 5.02 6.56 8.36
CA SER A 112 5.09 7.91 8.94
C SER A 112 3.73 8.50 9.29
N GLY A 113 2.65 8.00 8.69
CA GLY A 113 1.29 8.37 9.06
C GLY A 113 0.89 7.75 10.39
N LEU A 114 1.16 6.45 10.60
CA LEU A 114 0.89 5.79 11.90
C LEU A 114 1.65 6.45 13.05
N ALA A 115 2.91 6.84 12.82
CA ALA A 115 3.71 7.56 13.82
C ALA A 115 3.17 8.98 14.15
N ARG A 116 2.27 9.51 13.34
CA ARG A 116 1.67 10.86 13.47
C ARG A 116 0.18 10.83 13.78
N VAL A 117 -0.34 9.66 14.16
CA VAL A 117 -1.71 9.56 14.67
C VAL A 117 -1.76 10.25 16.02
N ASP A 118 -2.66 11.22 16.15
CA ASP A 118 -2.86 12.04 17.33
C ASP A 118 -4.09 11.54 18.12
N LEU A 119 -3.84 10.92 19.26
CA LEU A 119 -4.85 10.29 20.10
C LEU A 119 -5.93 11.26 20.56
N ASP A 120 -5.57 12.52 20.85
CA ASP A 120 -6.53 13.55 21.30
C ASP A 120 -7.55 13.90 20.22
N LYS A 121 -7.26 13.57 18.96
CA LYS A 121 -8.14 13.81 17.81
C LYS A 121 -8.74 12.53 17.25
N CYS A 122 -8.45 11.37 17.87
CA CYS A 122 -9.06 10.12 17.50
C CYS A 122 -10.36 9.91 18.28
N SER A 123 -11.33 9.23 17.68
CA SER A 123 -12.60 8.91 18.32
C SER A 123 -13.16 7.59 17.82
N ILE A 124 -14.04 6.98 18.61
CA ILE A 124 -14.85 5.84 18.19
C ILE A 124 -16.31 6.29 18.30
N SER A 125 -17.05 6.17 17.20
CA SER A 125 -18.49 6.48 17.18
C SER A 125 -19.33 5.44 17.92
N GLU A 126 -20.60 5.75 18.17
CA GLU A 126 -21.57 4.81 18.74
C GLU A 126 -21.70 3.52 17.89
N ASP A 127 -21.63 3.65 16.57
CA ASP A 127 -21.64 2.54 15.61
C ASP A 127 -20.32 1.76 15.53
N LYS A 128 -19.42 1.95 16.50
CA LYS A 128 -18.10 1.31 16.58
C LYS A 128 -17.25 1.59 15.35
N VAL A 129 -17.33 2.80 14.81
CA VAL A 129 -16.47 3.27 13.73
C VAL A 129 -15.33 4.09 14.31
N LEU A 130 -14.11 3.67 14.05
CA LEU A 130 -12.90 4.33 14.50
C LEU A 130 -12.49 5.43 13.51
N HIS A 131 -12.32 6.65 14.01
CA HIS A 131 -11.76 7.78 13.29
C HIS A 131 -10.34 8.04 13.79
N LEU A 132 -9.35 7.72 12.96
CA LEU A 132 -7.94 8.00 13.24
C LEU A 132 -7.50 9.30 12.59
N CYS A 133 -6.94 10.20 13.39
CA CYS A 133 -6.50 11.51 12.93
C CYS A 133 -4.97 11.56 12.79
N VAL A 134 -4.48 11.80 11.56
CA VAL A 134 -3.07 11.95 11.24
C VAL A 134 -2.74 13.42 11.07
N VAL A 135 -1.86 13.93 11.92
CA VAL A 135 -1.43 15.34 11.89
C VAL A 135 -0.30 15.51 10.90
N ALA A 136 -0.46 16.48 9.98
CA ALA A 136 0.53 16.88 8.98
C ALA A 136 1.26 15.70 8.30
N PRO A 137 0.52 14.78 7.62
CA PRO A 137 1.12 13.65 6.94
C PRO A 137 2.03 14.11 5.79
N LYS A 138 2.78 13.21 5.16
CA LYS A 138 3.74 13.57 4.10
C LYS A 138 3.10 14.18 2.86
N GLU A 139 1.84 13.86 2.63
CA GLU A 139 1.07 14.37 1.50
C GLU A 139 0.69 15.82 1.75
N THR A 140 0.81 16.63 0.69
CA THR A 140 0.33 18.00 0.67
C THR A 140 -0.91 18.09 -0.19
N ARG A 141 -1.80 19.01 0.15
CA ARG A 141 -2.93 19.42 -0.67
C ARG A 141 -2.72 20.88 -1.01
N GLN A 142 -2.58 21.18 -2.31
CA GLN A 142 -2.30 22.54 -2.80
C GLN A 142 -1.08 23.18 -2.11
N GLY A 143 0.00 22.42 -1.93
CA GLY A 143 1.24 22.89 -1.29
C GLY A 143 1.23 22.87 0.25
N SER A 144 0.06 22.72 0.89
CA SER A 144 -0.07 22.74 2.35
C SER A 144 -0.23 21.35 2.95
N ARG A 145 0.30 21.16 4.16
CA ARG A 145 0.06 19.96 4.97
C ARG A 145 -1.32 20.06 5.60
N ILE A 146 -2.08 18.96 5.59
CA ILE A 146 -3.43 18.90 6.15
C ILE A 146 -3.47 17.99 7.37
N THR A 147 -4.56 18.03 8.12
CA THR A 147 -4.92 16.94 9.04
C THR A 147 -5.78 15.93 8.26
N LYS A 148 -5.45 14.65 8.36
CA LYS A 148 -6.19 13.58 7.66
C LYS A 148 -6.93 12.71 8.66
N THR A 149 -8.22 12.52 8.44
CA THR A 149 -9.00 11.48 9.14
C THR A 149 -9.07 10.21 8.29
N ILE A 150 -8.88 9.05 8.92
CA ILE A 150 -9.07 7.73 8.33
C ILE A 150 -10.16 7.01 9.11
N THR A 151 -11.17 6.54 8.40
CA THR A 151 -12.33 5.85 8.98
C THR A 151 -12.12 4.35 8.87
N ILE A 152 -12.27 3.63 9.98
CA ILE A 152 -12.11 2.17 10.06
C ILE A 152 -13.34 1.59 10.76
N HIS A 153 -14.05 0.71 10.06
CA HIS A 153 -15.20 0.02 10.62
C HIS A 153 -14.77 -1.16 11.49
N SER A 154 -15.59 -1.48 12.49
CA SER A 154 -15.44 -2.70 13.26
C SER A 154 -15.63 -3.94 12.38
N HIS A 155 -14.93 -5.02 12.73
CA HIS A 155 -15.12 -6.33 12.10
C HIS A 155 -16.04 -7.19 12.98
N PRO A 156 -16.95 -7.99 12.41
CA PRO A 156 -17.85 -8.85 13.18
C PRO A 156 -17.11 -9.89 14.02
N ASP A 157 -16.04 -10.48 13.47
CA ASP A 157 -15.11 -11.30 14.25
C ASP A 157 -14.15 -10.41 15.07
N LEU A 158 -14.26 -10.48 16.39
CA LEU A 158 -13.45 -9.71 17.34
C LEU A 158 -11.96 -10.05 17.29
N LEU A 159 -11.60 -11.26 16.84
CA LEU A 159 -10.21 -11.67 16.68
C LEU A 159 -9.52 -10.92 15.52
N LEU A 160 -10.31 -10.44 14.55
CA LEU A 160 -9.86 -9.66 13.39
C LEU A 160 -10.23 -8.18 13.47
N CYS A 161 -10.90 -7.75 14.54
CA CYS A 161 -11.46 -6.41 14.63
C CYS A 161 -10.38 -5.34 14.89
N PRO A 162 -10.13 -4.42 13.93
CA PRO A 162 -9.15 -3.34 14.11
C PRO A 162 -9.57 -2.37 15.22
N VAL A 163 -10.87 -2.13 15.38
CA VAL A 163 -11.42 -1.23 16.42
C VAL A 163 -11.19 -1.83 17.81
N THR A 164 -11.47 -3.13 17.98
CA THR A 164 -11.19 -3.83 19.25
C THR A 164 -9.70 -3.85 19.58
N ALA A 165 -8.84 -4.17 18.59
CA ALA A 165 -7.38 -4.11 18.76
C ALA A 165 -6.92 -2.72 19.20
N TYR A 166 -7.40 -1.67 18.53
CA TYR A 166 -7.11 -0.29 18.90
C TYR A 166 -7.56 0.04 20.34
N SER A 167 -8.80 -0.27 20.72
CA SER A 167 -9.31 0.05 22.06
C SER A 167 -8.54 -0.65 23.18
N VAL A 168 -8.23 -1.94 23.00
CA VAL A 168 -7.42 -2.70 23.97
C VAL A 168 -6.00 -2.16 24.03
N TYR A 169 -5.40 -1.84 22.89
CA TYR A 169 -4.07 -1.24 22.82
C TYR A 169 -4.02 0.12 23.51
N VAL A 170 -4.99 1.01 23.26
CA VAL A 170 -5.01 2.34 23.88
C VAL A 170 -5.19 2.26 25.39
N SER A 171 -6.14 1.44 25.87
CA SER A 171 -6.38 1.29 27.31
C SER A 171 -5.21 0.65 28.07
N ARG A 172 -4.42 -0.23 27.42
CA ARG A 172 -3.31 -0.95 28.07
C ARG A 172 -1.96 -0.25 27.91
N ILE A 173 -1.63 0.16 26.69
CA ILE A 173 -0.27 0.60 26.31
C ILE A 173 -0.22 2.11 26.14
N ALA A 174 -1.21 2.72 25.48
CA ALA A 174 -1.24 4.16 25.25
C ALA A 174 -2.15 4.91 26.24
N SER A 175 -2.22 4.44 27.48
CA SER A 175 -3.09 4.98 28.53
C SER A 175 -2.53 6.25 29.18
N VAL A 176 -1.21 6.43 29.13
CA VAL A 176 -0.53 7.60 29.66
C VAL A 176 -0.46 8.69 28.59
N THR A 177 -0.98 9.87 28.92
CA THR A 177 -0.87 11.05 28.08
C THR A 177 0.56 11.53 28.01
N TYR A 178 1.11 11.60 26.80
CA TYR A 178 2.45 12.14 26.56
C TYR A 178 2.54 12.79 25.20
N TYR A 179 3.07 14.00 25.18
CA TYR A 179 3.18 14.85 24.01
C TYR A 179 4.62 14.93 23.52
N ILE A 180 4.78 14.87 22.20
CA ILE A 180 6.05 15.14 21.53
C ILE A 180 5.84 16.19 20.43
N ALA A 181 6.84 17.03 20.21
CA ALA A 181 6.84 17.96 19.09
C ALA A 181 6.78 17.20 17.75
N HIS A 182 5.96 17.67 16.81
CA HIS A 182 5.83 17.06 15.50
C HIS A 182 7.17 17.16 14.75
N PRO A 183 7.68 16.07 14.15
CA PRO A 183 9.05 16.00 13.61
C PRO A 183 9.35 16.99 12.46
N ALA A 184 8.31 17.47 11.76
CA ALA A 184 8.45 18.51 10.73
C ALA A 184 7.84 19.87 11.12
N PHE A 185 7.16 19.95 12.28
CA PHE A 185 6.44 21.15 12.72
C PHE A 185 6.59 21.27 14.25
N PRO A 186 7.75 21.70 14.76
CA PRO A 186 8.06 21.60 16.19
C PRO A 186 7.12 22.39 17.11
N LEU A 187 6.37 23.36 16.56
CA LEU A 187 5.36 24.14 17.29
C LEU A 187 4.05 23.37 17.52
N ILE A 188 3.87 22.21 16.89
CA ILE A 188 2.69 21.37 17.04
C ILE A 188 3.08 20.17 17.91
N ASN A 189 2.39 19.99 19.03
CA ASN A 189 2.52 18.79 19.85
C ASN A 189 1.54 17.71 19.39
N ILE A 190 1.96 16.45 19.45
CA ILE A 190 1.15 15.29 19.09
C ILE A 190 1.12 14.32 20.26
N HIS A 191 -0.09 13.82 20.57
CA HIS A 191 -0.28 12.69 21.45
C HIS A 191 -0.19 11.38 20.65
N CYS A 192 1.03 10.90 20.37
CA CYS A 192 1.24 9.77 19.45
C CYS A 192 0.62 8.45 19.92
N LEU A 193 -0.01 7.69 19.00
CA LEU A 193 -0.62 6.39 19.27
C LEU A 193 0.39 5.30 19.72
N PHE A 194 1.42 5.02 18.91
CA PHE A 194 2.31 3.89 19.17
C PHE A 194 3.40 4.23 20.18
N ARG A 195 3.59 3.35 21.17
CA ARG A 195 4.47 3.55 22.33
C ARG A 195 5.59 2.52 22.39
N SER A 196 6.63 2.83 23.16
CA SER A 196 7.74 1.92 23.43
C SER A 196 7.30 0.88 24.44
N LEU A 197 7.57 -0.40 24.19
CA LEU A 197 7.27 -1.48 25.14
C LEU A 197 8.13 -1.42 26.42
N ALA A 198 9.28 -0.74 26.37
CA ALA A 198 10.13 -0.54 27.54
C ALA A 198 9.64 0.63 28.42
N ASP A 199 8.94 1.59 27.81
CA ASP A 199 8.41 2.77 28.48
C ASP A 199 7.19 3.28 27.71
N HIS A 200 6.00 2.98 28.24
CA HIS A 200 4.72 3.30 27.61
C HIS A 200 4.48 4.81 27.46
N SER A 201 5.22 5.68 28.17
CA SER A 201 5.14 7.13 27.98
C SER A 201 5.78 7.56 26.66
N GLN A 202 6.79 6.84 26.18
CA GLN A 202 7.60 7.26 25.03
C GLN A 202 6.98 6.82 23.70
N PRO A 203 6.79 7.74 22.74
CA PRO A 203 6.31 7.37 21.41
C PRO A 203 7.39 6.67 20.60
N ILE A 204 6.99 5.80 19.67
CA ILE A 204 7.92 5.13 18.74
C ILE A 204 7.83 5.67 17.32
N GLY A 205 8.99 5.72 16.66
CA GLY A 205 9.11 6.18 15.28
C GLY A 205 8.68 5.15 14.22
N PRO A 206 8.57 5.58 12.95
CA PRO A 206 8.13 4.76 11.82
C PRO A 206 8.92 3.46 11.66
N GLU A 207 10.21 3.45 11.98
CA GLU A 207 11.10 2.30 11.83
C GLU A 207 10.72 1.18 12.80
N ARG A 208 10.38 1.49 14.06
CA ARG A 208 9.94 0.50 15.05
C ARG A 208 8.54 -0.02 14.72
N ILE A 209 7.62 0.87 14.34
CA ILE A 209 6.28 0.48 13.87
C ILE A 209 6.39 -0.48 12.68
N SER A 210 7.31 -0.21 11.75
CA SER A 210 7.60 -1.10 10.61
C SER A 210 8.02 -2.50 11.04
N LYS A 211 8.83 -2.63 12.10
CA LYS A 211 9.25 -3.94 12.65
C LYS A 211 8.05 -4.71 13.20
N HIS A 212 7.17 -4.05 13.95
CA HIS A 212 5.94 -4.65 14.47
C HIS A 212 5.02 -5.15 13.34
N ILE A 213 4.78 -4.31 12.32
CA ILE A 213 3.99 -4.72 11.14
C ILE A 213 4.65 -5.88 10.41
N ARG A 214 5.98 -5.82 10.22
CA ARG A 214 6.74 -6.83 9.49
C ARG A 214 6.62 -8.22 10.12
N ARG A 215 6.53 -8.31 11.44
CA ARG A 215 6.36 -9.58 12.17
C ARG A 215 5.14 -10.39 11.70
N ILE A 216 4.05 -9.71 11.35
CA ILE A 216 2.85 -10.36 10.80
C ILE A 216 2.92 -10.45 9.28
N MET A 217 3.44 -9.41 8.60
CA MET A 217 3.56 -9.42 7.14
C MET A 217 4.44 -10.57 6.60
N THR A 218 5.38 -11.11 7.38
CA THR A 218 6.17 -12.29 6.98
C THR A 218 5.35 -13.57 6.92
N GLN A 219 4.15 -13.60 7.49
CA GLN A 219 3.21 -14.72 7.40
C GLN A 219 2.39 -14.69 6.10
N VAL A 220 2.43 -13.59 5.34
CA VAL A 220 1.71 -13.49 4.06
C VAL A 220 2.36 -14.44 3.06
N GLY A 221 1.55 -15.34 2.49
CA GLY A 221 1.98 -16.25 1.44
C GLY A 221 2.45 -15.47 0.22
N LYS A 222 3.59 -15.86 -0.34
CA LYS A 222 4.24 -15.17 -1.44
C LYS A 222 5.04 -16.18 -2.31
N PRO A 223 5.23 -15.90 -3.61
CA PRO A 223 6.20 -16.62 -4.43
C PRO A 223 7.62 -16.50 -3.85
N ASP A 224 8.50 -17.44 -4.20
CA ASP A 224 9.86 -17.52 -3.65
C ASP A 224 10.63 -16.21 -3.85
N ASP A 225 10.61 -15.67 -5.08
CA ASP A 225 11.31 -14.43 -5.46
C ASP A 225 10.57 -13.14 -5.07
N ALA A 226 9.33 -13.24 -4.59
CA ALA A 226 8.55 -12.06 -4.24
C ALA A 226 9.06 -11.44 -2.92
N PRO A 227 9.23 -10.12 -2.82
CA PRO A 227 9.53 -9.48 -1.54
C PRO A 227 8.31 -9.54 -0.59
N VAL A 228 8.53 -9.34 0.71
CA VAL A 228 7.40 -9.08 1.63
C VAL A 228 6.69 -7.80 1.18
N PRO A 229 5.37 -7.83 0.92
CA PRO A 229 4.67 -6.67 0.41
C PRO A 229 4.58 -5.57 1.47
N LYS A 230 4.27 -4.34 1.04
CA LYS A 230 3.94 -3.26 1.98
C LYS A 230 2.47 -3.38 2.36
N ALA A 231 2.16 -3.35 3.66
CA ALA A 231 0.78 -3.46 4.16
C ALA A 231 -0.20 -2.52 3.46
N ARG A 232 0.19 -1.25 3.24
CA ARG A 232 -0.59 -0.25 2.50
C ARG A 232 -0.97 -0.68 1.08
N ALA A 233 -0.01 -1.24 0.34
CA ALA A 233 -0.22 -1.68 -1.03
C ALA A 233 -1.04 -2.98 -1.08
N LEU A 234 -0.74 -3.91 -0.16
CA LEU A 234 -1.47 -5.17 -0.05
C LEU A 234 -2.95 -4.93 0.32
N GLY A 235 -3.23 -4.17 1.37
CA GLY A 235 -4.59 -3.86 1.80
C GLY A 235 -5.43 -3.23 0.70
N ALA A 236 -4.86 -2.28 -0.04
CA ALA A 236 -5.56 -1.62 -1.14
C ALA A 236 -5.77 -2.53 -2.35
N THR A 237 -4.83 -3.44 -2.61
CA THR A 237 -4.99 -4.47 -3.64
C THR A 237 -6.10 -5.45 -3.26
N LEU A 238 -6.15 -5.89 -2.00
CA LEU A 238 -7.20 -6.77 -1.48
C LEU A 238 -8.58 -6.10 -1.57
N ALA A 239 -8.70 -4.82 -1.21
CA ALA A 239 -9.95 -4.08 -1.35
C ALA A 239 -10.41 -4.01 -2.82
N ALA A 240 -9.49 -3.74 -3.75
CA ALA A 240 -9.81 -3.73 -5.19
C ALA A 240 -10.24 -5.12 -5.69
N GLN A 241 -9.58 -6.18 -5.22
CA GLN A 241 -9.93 -7.57 -5.56
C GLN A 241 -11.28 -8.00 -4.97
N ALA A 242 -11.67 -7.43 -3.84
CA ALA A 242 -12.99 -7.60 -3.24
C ALA A 242 -14.09 -6.76 -3.93
N GLY A 243 -13.76 -6.01 -4.99
CA GLY A 243 -14.72 -5.24 -5.79
C GLY A 243 -15.05 -3.86 -5.25
N ILE A 244 -14.32 -3.35 -4.25
CA ILE A 244 -14.48 -1.96 -3.79
C ILE A 244 -14.10 -1.01 -4.93
N ALA A 245 -14.91 0.04 -5.12
CA ALA A 245 -14.68 1.01 -6.18
C ALA A 245 -13.30 1.66 -6.05
N VAL A 246 -12.60 1.82 -7.18
CA VAL A 246 -11.24 2.37 -7.19
C VAL A 246 -11.22 3.80 -6.65
N ASP A 247 -12.27 4.58 -6.87
CA ASP A 247 -12.36 5.95 -6.37
C ASP A 247 -12.43 5.99 -4.84
N ASP A 248 -13.18 5.07 -4.21
CA ASP A 248 -13.23 4.93 -2.74
C ASP A 248 -11.87 4.51 -2.18
N ILE A 249 -11.19 3.57 -2.85
CA ILE A 249 -9.84 3.14 -2.50
C ILE A 249 -8.85 4.32 -2.61
N VAL A 250 -8.98 5.16 -3.63
CA VAL A 250 -8.16 6.36 -3.84
C VAL A 250 -8.36 7.40 -2.76
N VAL A 251 -9.61 7.67 -2.39
CA VAL A 251 -9.96 8.58 -1.30
C VAL A 251 -9.44 8.04 0.03
N HIS A 252 -9.71 6.78 0.35
CA HIS A 252 -9.29 6.13 1.59
C HIS A 252 -7.76 6.09 1.72
N GLY A 253 -7.08 5.72 0.63
CA GLY A 253 -5.63 5.75 0.51
C GLY A 253 -5.04 7.15 0.61
N ASN A 254 -5.78 8.20 0.26
CA ASN A 254 -5.27 9.56 0.04
C ASN A 254 -4.17 9.56 -1.04
N TRP A 255 -4.51 9.06 -2.22
CA TRP A 255 -3.70 9.22 -3.43
C TRP A 255 -4.22 10.38 -4.27
N SER A 256 -3.32 11.08 -4.97
CA SER A 256 -3.69 12.24 -5.79
C SER A 256 -4.47 11.88 -7.05
N SER A 257 -4.39 10.63 -7.49
CA SER A 257 -5.17 10.12 -8.62
C SER A 257 -5.24 8.59 -8.63
N LYS A 258 -6.21 8.08 -9.40
CA LYS A 258 -6.30 6.65 -9.76
C LYS A 258 -5.02 6.12 -10.42
N ALA A 259 -4.42 6.88 -11.33
CA ALA A 259 -3.17 6.49 -11.99
C ALA A 259 -2.03 6.26 -10.99
N ILE A 260 -1.90 7.12 -9.95
CA ILE A 260 -0.91 6.93 -8.90
C ILE A 260 -1.17 5.65 -8.10
N PHE A 261 -2.42 5.36 -7.78
CA PHE A 261 -2.79 4.10 -7.13
C PHE A 261 -2.41 2.89 -7.99
N GLU A 262 -2.89 2.85 -9.24
CA GLU A 262 -2.70 1.72 -10.14
C GLU A 262 -1.23 1.46 -10.48
N GLN A 263 -0.43 2.51 -10.64
CA GLN A 263 0.98 2.38 -11.00
C GLN A 263 1.88 2.00 -9.82
N PHE A 264 1.62 2.53 -8.61
CA PHE A 264 2.58 2.44 -7.50
C PHE A 264 2.10 1.63 -6.29
N TYR A 265 0.80 1.41 -6.15
CA TYR A 265 0.22 0.79 -4.94
C TYR A 265 -0.63 -0.44 -5.24
N ARG A 266 -1.18 -0.57 -6.45
CA ARG A 266 -1.87 -1.78 -6.88
C ARG A 266 -0.85 -2.85 -7.27
N ILE A 267 -0.73 -3.87 -6.42
CA ILE A 267 0.24 -4.95 -6.60
C ILE A 267 -0.16 -5.88 -7.74
N SER A 268 -1.45 -6.16 -7.87
CA SER A 268 -2.00 -7.03 -8.91
C SER A 268 -3.18 -6.39 -9.60
N ALA A 269 -3.20 -6.49 -10.93
CA ALA A 269 -4.33 -6.09 -11.77
C ALA A 269 -5.43 -7.17 -11.84
N MET A 270 -5.18 -8.36 -11.28
CA MET A 270 -6.18 -9.43 -11.26
C MET A 270 -7.47 -8.97 -10.58
N THR A 271 -8.58 -9.37 -11.18
CA THR A 271 -9.92 -9.16 -10.66
C THR A 271 -10.51 -10.53 -10.31
N ASN A 272 -11.17 -10.62 -9.15
CA ASN A 272 -11.94 -11.81 -8.79
C ASN A 272 -13.38 -11.74 -9.34
N ASN A 273 -13.76 -10.62 -9.95
CA ASN A 273 -15.07 -10.48 -10.57
C ASN A 273 -15.16 -11.36 -11.82
N ASN A 274 -16.22 -12.14 -11.92
CA ASN A 274 -16.52 -12.91 -13.13
C ASN A 274 -17.05 -11.97 -14.22
N LEU A 275 -16.11 -11.37 -14.97
CA LEU A 275 -16.44 -10.43 -16.04
C LEU A 275 -17.26 -11.11 -17.15
N THR A 276 -17.08 -12.41 -17.37
CA THR A 276 -17.87 -13.17 -18.35
C THR A 276 -19.35 -13.14 -17.99
N LEU A 277 -19.73 -13.45 -16.74
CA LEU A 277 -21.13 -13.36 -16.31
C LEU A 277 -21.64 -11.91 -16.30
N ALA A 278 -20.83 -10.98 -15.80
CA ALA A 278 -21.21 -9.58 -15.72
C ALA A 278 -21.43 -8.93 -17.09
N THR A 279 -20.78 -9.42 -18.14
CA THR A 279 -20.89 -8.87 -19.50
C THR A 279 -21.84 -9.64 -20.39
N LEU A 280 -21.87 -10.98 -20.30
CA LEU A 280 -22.63 -11.84 -21.23
C LEU A 280 -24.00 -12.26 -20.69
N ASP A 281 -24.16 -12.41 -19.37
CA ASP A 281 -25.40 -12.93 -18.77
C ASP A 281 -26.32 -11.86 -18.17
N GLN A 282 -25.77 -10.67 -17.84
CA GLN A 282 -26.55 -9.51 -17.37
C GLN A 282 -27.18 -8.70 -18.53
N GLN A 283 -26.92 -9.07 -19.78
CA GLN A 283 -27.60 -8.45 -20.91
C GLN A 283 -29.06 -8.91 -20.92
N PRO A 284 -30.06 -8.01 -20.98
CA PRO A 284 -31.43 -8.43 -21.24
C PRO A 284 -31.45 -9.09 -22.62
N ARG A 285 -31.37 -10.43 -22.65
CA ARG A 285 -31.65 -11.21 -23.85
C ARG A 285 -33.03 -10.75 -24.27
N SER A 286 -33.08 -10.10 -25.43
CA SER A 286 -34.22 -9.32 -25.93
C SER A 286 -35.56 -9.84 -25.40
N LEU A 287 -36.39 -8.92 -24.91
CA LEU A 287 -37.83 -9.12 -24.63
C LEU A 287 -38.65 -9.62 -25.84
N SER A 288 -38.00 -10.12 -26.90
CA SER A 288 -38.60 -10.64 -28.12
C SER A 288 -39.31 -11.99 -27.89
N SER A 289 -38.85 -12.85 -26.99
CA SER A 289 -39.46 -14.17 -26.81
C SER A 289 -40.70 -14.19 -25.91
N ARG A 290 -40.86 -13.25 -24.97
CA ARG A 290 -42.08 -13.15 -24.14
C ARG A 290 -43.22 -12.40 -24.84
N VAL A 291 -42.91 -11.40 -25.67
CA VAL A 291 -43.94 -10.67 -26.44
C VAL A 291 -44.50 -11.54 -27.58
N VAL A 292 -43.67 -12.35 -28.24
CA VAL A 292 -44.15 -13.28 -29.28
C VAL A 292 -45.04 -14.39 -28.69
N MET A 293 -44.72 -14.91 -27.50
CA MET A 293 -45.55 -15.93 -26.82
C MET A 293 -46.89 -15.36 -26.34
N MET A 294 -46.93 -14.12 -25.84
CA MET A 294 -48.19 -13.46 -25.47
C MET A 294 -49.04 -13.07 -26.69
N MET A 295 -48.44 -12.70 -27.83
CA MET A 295 -49.20 -12.42 -29.05
C MET A 295 -49.78 -13.69 -29.67
N LEU A 296 -49.04 -14.81 -29.69
CA LEU A 296 -49.56 -16.10 -30.16
C LEU A 296 -50.75 -16.60 -29.33
N HIS A 297 -50.69 -16.44 -28.00
CA HIS A 297 -51.80 -16.86 -27.13
C HIS A 297 -53.08 -16.01 -27.32
N LYS A 298 -52.94 -14.72 -27.66
CA LYS A 298 -54.09 -13.87 -28.03
C LYS A 298 -54.63 -14.14 -29.44
N PHE A 299 -53.77 -14.50 -30.39
CA PHE A 299 -54.19 -14.81 -31.76
C PHE A 299 -54.97 -16.14 -31.85
N VAL A 300 -54.57 -17.15 -31.07
CA VAL A 300 -55.29 -18.44 -31.01
C VAL A 300 -56.68 -18.31 -30.37
N TYR A 301 -56.87 -17.34 -29.46
CA TYR A 301 -58.19 -17.06 -28.89
C TYR A 301 -59.13 -16.30 -29.83
N TYR A 302 -58.59 -15.48 -30.75
CA TYR A 302 -59.41 -14.71 -31.70
C TYR A 302 -59.92 -15.54 -32.88
N ILE A 303 -59.21 -16.61 -33.26
CA ILE A 303 -59.62 -17.52 -34.35
C ILE A 303 -60.70 -18.54 -33.90
N LYS A 304 -60.97 -18.66 -32.60
CA LYS A 304 -62.04 -19.53 -32.08
C LYS A 304 -63.39 -18.83 -31.87
N ILE A 305 -63.52 -17.55 -32.21
CA ILE A 305 -64.73 -16.74 -31.94
C ILE A 305 -65.37 -16.18 -33.24
N TYR A 306 -64.89 -16.56 -34.43
CA TYR A 306 -65.56 -16.28 -35.70
C TYR A 306 -65.58 -17.50 -36.61
#